data_AF-A0AA91KD12-F1
#
_entry.id   AF-A0AA91KD12-F1
#
_cell.length_a   1.000
_cell.length_b   1.000
_cell.length_c   1.000
_cell.angle_alpha   90.00
_cell.angle_beta   90.00
_cell.angle_gamma   90.00
#
_symmetry.space_group_name_H-M   'P 1'
#
loop_
_entity.id
_entity.type
_entity.pdbx_description
1 polymer ?
#
loop_
_entity_poly.entity_id
_entity_poly.type
_entity_poly.pdbx_seq_one_letter_code
_entity_poly.pdbx_strand_id
1 'polypeptide(L)'
;MDLYEFIPSVFSAVASGFAAVATWNSAKMSRESNRIAQHTAIADHHQTAISRYNEAINTLKDLTESLQKQAFGIHHDWPGEIEDYFLDGIGSKPIYRRHLMSHANEILASHGIKNNNWISNNHLDSIMSGLQDRVNILTEEECEKYLSLNKGKTFPFEIPAQRASKYRRAIDTADFQFAYSSLIHRISEEQWLSIWRSTWVNDGRIGVYNRMFSEIEPRILSIRKQLENEERKLKHSVYPLDCNDVLNAKYQELYIAINNINYVSNFRLMEGYKSLKTKEDIALAVLTSMAIGLFLSKQLDSI
;
A
#
# COMPACT_ATOMS: atom_id res chain seq x y z
N MET A 1 16.10 74.07 -38.23
CA MET A 1 15.28 72.99 -37.65
C MET A 1 15.52 73.08 -36.16
N ASP A 2 14.57 73.67 -35.44
CA ASP A 2 14.82 74.20 -34.10
C ASP A 2 14.85 73.09 -33.05
N LEU A 3 15.86 73.14 -32.18
CA LEU A 3 16.06 72.25 -31.03
C LEU A 3 14.80 72.18 -30.13
N TYR A 4 13.97 73.23 -30.15
CA TYR A 4 12.72 73.36 -29.42
C TYR A 4 11.58 72.46 -29.92
N GLU A 5 11.57 72.05 -31.19
CA GLU A 5 10.57 71.09 -31.71
C GLU A 5 10.95 69.63 -31.40
N PHE A 6 12.25 69.36 -31.20
CA PHE A 6 12.75 68.01 -30.93
C PHE A 6 12.51 67.60 -29.46
N ILE A 7 12.60 68.54 -28.51
CA ILE A 7 12.46 68.29 -27.07
C ILE A 7 11.08 67.68 -26.71
N PRO A 8 9.93 68.23 -27.14
CA PRO A 8 8.62 67.65 -26.85
C PRO A 8 8.41 66.25 -27.43
N SER A 9 8.95 65.99 -28.63
CA SER A 9 8.82 64.69 -29.30
C SER A 9 9.63 63.60 -28.59
N VAL A 10 10.83 63.91 -28.09
CA VAL A 10 11.65 62.99 -27.29
C VAL A 10 11.01 62.72 -25.93
N PHE A 11 10.52 63.76 -25.24
CA PHE A 11 9.80 63.58 -23.97
C PHE A 11 8.49 62.79 -24.16
N SER A 12 7.78 63.00 -25.26
CA SER A 12 6.57 62.23 -25.60
C SER A 12 6.91 60.76 -25.89
N ALA A 13 7.97 60.47 -26.65
CA ALA A 13 8.43 59.10 -26.91
C ALA A 13 8.89 58.38 -25.63
N VAL A 14 9.62 59.07 -24.75
CA VAL A 14 10.03 58.55 -23.43
C VAL A 14 8.81 58.31 -22.54
N ALA A 15 7.85 59.24 -22.52
CA ALA A 15 6.60 59.09 -21.79
C ALA A 15 5.75 57.92 -22.32
N SER A 16 5.68 57.73 -23.64
CA SER A 16 5.02 56.57 -24.26
C SER A 16 5.72 55.26 -23.90
N GLY A 17 7.06 55.26 -23.81
CA GLY A 17 7.83 54.12 -23.32
C GLY A 17 7.50 53.76 -21.87
N PHE A 18 7.47 54.76 -20.98
CA PHE A 18 7.04 54.57 -19.58
C PHE A 18 5.59 54.12 -19.46
N ALA A 19 4.69 54.68 -20.27
CA ALA A 19 3.28 54.28 -20.31
C ALA A 19 3.13 52.82 -20.76
N ALA A 20 3.85 52.38 -21.79
CA ALA A 20 3.83 50.99 -22.25
C ALA A 20 4.34 50.01 -21.17
N VAL A 21 5.42 50.36 -20.47
CA VAL A 21 5.95 49.56 -19.33
C VAL A 21 4.93 49.51 -18.19
N ALA A 22 4.29 50.63 -17.85
CA ALA A 22 3.26 50.67 -16.83
C ALA A 22 2.03 49.84 -17.22
N THR A 23 1.55 49.93 -18.47
CA THR A 23 0.44 49.11 -18.98
C THR A 23 0.79 47.63 -18.95
N TRP A 24 2.02 47.25 -19.32
CA TRP A 24 2.47 45.86 -19.25
C TRP A 24 2.51 45.33 -17.81
N ASN A 25 3.08 46.10 -16.88
CA ASN A 25 3.11 45.73 -15.47
C ASN A 25 1.71 45.64 -14.87
N SER A 26 0.80 46.56 -15.20
CA SER A 26 -0.61 46.51 -14.80
C SER A 26 -1.32 45.28 -15.37
N ALA A 27 -1.05 44.90 -16.62
CA ALA A 27 -1.60 43.69 -17.22
C ALA A 27 -1.08 42.42 -16.52
N LYS A 28 0.21 42.39 -16.16
CA LYS A 28 0.82 41.30 -15.39
C LYS A 28 0.21 41.19 -13.99
N MET A 29 0.09 42.31 -13.28
CA MET A 29 -0.52 42.35 -11.94
C MET A 29 -2.01 41.97 -11.98
N SER A 30 -2.75 42.40 -13.01
CA SER A 30 -4.15 42.01 -13.20
C SER A 30 -4.31 40.51 -13.46
N ARG A 31 -3.44 39.91 -14.28
CA ARG A 31 -3.43 38.44 -14.49
C ARG A 31 -3.14 37.70 -13.19
N GLU A 32 -2.16 38.15 -12.41
CA GLU A 32 -1.82 37.52 -11.14
C GLU A 32 -2.96 37.67 -10.11
N SER A 33 -3.58 38.86 -10.02
CA SER A 33 -4.74 39.09 -9.15
C SER A 33 -5.93 38.22 -9.53
N ASN A 34 -6.22 38.06 -10.83
CA ASN A 34 -7.28 37.17 -11.30
C ASN A 34 -6.98 35.70 -10.96
N ARG A 35 -5.71 35.28 -11.12
CA ARG A 35 -5.26 33.93 -10.74
C ARG A 35 -5.44 33.68 -9.24
N ILE A 36 -5.04 34.63 -8.40
CA ILE A 36 -5.23 34.56 -6.94
C ILE A 36 -6.73 34.49 -6.61
N ALA A 37 -7.55 35.36 -7.20
CA ALA A 37 -8.99 35.37 -6.96
C ALA A 37 -9.66 34.05 -7.38
N GLN A 38 -9.23 33.45 -8.50
CA GLN A 38 -9.69 32.13 -8.93
C GLN A 38 -9.30 31.04 -7.91
N HIS A 39 -8.05 31.02 -7.45
CA HIS A 39 -7.62 30.06 -6.43
C HIS A 39 -8.36 30.23 -5.10
N THR A 40 -8.61 31.46 -4.66
CA THR A 40 -9.41 31.73 -3.45
C THR A 40 -10.85 31.27 -3.63
N ALA A 41 -11.48 31.56 -4.77
CA ALA A 41 -12.84 31.12 -5.05
C ALA A 41 -12.96 29.59 -5.08
N ILE A 42 -11.99 28.89 -5.68
CA ILE A 42 -11.93 27.42 -5.68
C ILE A 42 -11.76 26.88 -4.24
N ALA A 43 -10.88 27.49 -3.44
CA ALA A 43 -10.64 27.07 -2.06
C ALA A 43 -11.90 27.23 -1.20
N ASP A 44 -12.57 28.38 -1.27
CA ASP A 44 -13.79 28.66 -0.52
C ASP A 44 -14.92 27.71 -0.94
N HIS A 45 -15.07 27.46 -2.25
CA HIS A 45 -16.08 26.55 -2.79
C HIS A 45 -15.83 25.10 -2.39
N HIS A 46 -14.57 24.70 -2.17
CA HIS A 46 -14.19 23.35 -1.77
C HIS A 46 -14.05 23.16 -0.25
N GLN A 47 -14.32 24.17 0.57
CA GLN A 47 -14.12 24.10 2.02
C GLN A 47 -14.87 22.94 2.69
N THR A 48 -16.10 22.66 2.24
CA THR A 48 -16.88 21.52 2.75
C THR A 48 -16.25 20.18 2.36
N ALA A 49 -15.74 20.05 1.14
CA ALA A 49 -15.07 18.83 0.69
C ALA A 49 -13.74 18.60 1.44
N ILE A 50 -12.97 19.66 1.70
CA ILE A 50 -11.76 19.60 2.53
C ILE A 50 -12.11 19.11 3.94
N SER A 51 -13.17 19.67 4.55
CA SER A 51 -13.63 19.26 5.87
C SER A 51 -14.03 17.77 5.90
N ARG A 52 -14.79 17.32 4.90
CA ARG A 52 -15.25 15.93 4.77
C ARG A 52 -14.12 14.95 4.53
N TYR A 53 -13.12 15.33 3.74
CA TYR A 53 -11.90 14.56 3.58
C TYR A 53 -11.14 14.38 4.91
N ASN A 54 -10.96 15.46 5.67
CA ASN A 54 -10.27 15.39 6.96
C ASN A 54 -11.06 14.55 7.99
N GLU A 55 -12.39 14.71 8.03
CA GLU A 55 -13.27 13.88 8.86
C GLU A 55 -13.16 12.39 8.49
N ALA A 56 -13.14 12.08 7.19
CA ALA A 56 -12.99 10.72 6.69
C ALA A 56 -11.66 10.09 7.11
N ILE A 57 -10.54 10.82 7.00
CA ILE A 57 -9.23 10.34 7.45
C ILE A 57 -9.21 10.06 8.94
N ASN A 58 -9.66 11.01 9.76
CA ASN A 58 -9.65 10.85 11.22
C ASN A 58 -10.53 9.67 11.64
N THR A 59 -11.73 9.57 11.06
CA THR A 59 -12.64 8.46 11.34
C THR A 59 -12.03 7.12 10.89
N LEU A 60 -11.35 7.08 9.75
CA LEU A 60 -10.71 5.87 9.26
C LEU A 60 -9.56 5.44 10.18
N LYS A 61 -8.72 6.36 10.65
CA LYS A 61 -7.63 6.10 11.60
C LYS A 61 -8.18 5.53 12.90
N ASP A 62 -9.17 6.19 13.50
CA ASP A 62 -9.79 5.76 14.75
C ASP A 62 -10.44 4.37 14.62
N LEU A 63 -11.09 4.11 13.48
CA LEU A 63 -11.73 2.82 13.20
C LEU A 63 -10.74 1.68 13.01
N THR A 64 -9.59 1.97 12.41
CA THR A 64 -8.65 0.95 11.97
C THR A 64 -7.50 0.73 12.93
N GLU A 65 -7.31 1.56 13.95
CA GLU A 65 -6.20 1.45 14.92
C GLU A 65 -6.07 0.04 15.51
N SER A 66 -7.16 -0.52 16.03
CA SER A 66 -7.16 -1.86 16.62
C SER A 66 -6.93 -2.95 15.56
N LEU A 67 -7.52 -2.78 14.36
CA LEU A 67 -7.30 -3.71 13.25
C LEU A 67 -5.85 -3.69 12.78
N GLN A 68 -5.22 -2.51 12.76
CA GLN A 68 -3.82 -2.32 12.42
C GLN A 68 -2.92 -3.04 13.42
N LYS A 69 -3.18 -2.93 14.72
CA LYS A 69 -2.47 -3.69 15.76
C LYS A 69 -2.58 -5.19 15.54
N GLN A 70 -3.77 -5.69 15.19
CA GLN A 70 -3.96 -7.11 14.88
C GLN A 70 -3.21 -7.53 13.60
N ALA A 71 -3.28 -6.71 12.55
CA ALA A 71 -2.54 -6.93 11.30
C ALA A 71 -1.03 -6.89 11.50
N PHE A 72 -0.56 -6.03 12.40
CA PHE A 72 0.83 -5.97 12.85
C PHE A 72 1.22 -7.28 13.52
N GLY A 73 0.44 -7.74 14.49
CA GLY A 73 0.69 -9.02 15.14
C GLY A 73 0.74 -10.20 14.17
N ILE A 74 -0.13 -10.23 13.14
CA ILE A 74 -0.13 -11.29 12.12
C ILE A 74 1.20 -11.36 11.36
N HIS A 75 1.82 -10.24 10.99
CA HIS A 75 3.06 -10.26 10.20
C HIS A 75 4.34 -10.18 11.04
N HIS A 76 4.27 -9.64 12.26
CA HIS A 76 5.42 -9.40 13.13
C HIS A 76 5.56 -10.47 14.22
N ASP A 77 4.48 -10.74 14.98
CA ASP A 77 4.53 -11.64 16.15
C ASP A 77 4.35 -13.10 15.76
N TRP A 78 3.46 -13.39 14.80
CA TRP A 78 3.14 -14.76 14.39
C TRP A 78 4.36 -15.56 13.88
N PRO A 79 5.30 -14.97 13.11
CA PRO A 79 6.56 -15.65 12.80
C PRO A 79 7.28 -16.16 14.05
N GLY A 80 7.32 -15.37 15.14
CA GLY A 80 7.95 -15.76 16.39
C GLY A 80 7.27 -16.96 17.06
N GLU A 81 5.95 -17.06 17.00
CA GLU A 81 5.20 -18.21 17.53
C GLU A 81 5.41 -19.48 16.70
N ILE A 82 5.61 -19.34 15.39
CA ILE A 82 5.84 -20.48 14.51
C ILE A 82 7.27 -21.03 14.69
N GLU A 83 8.23 -20.22 15.12
CA GLU A 83 9.61 -20.66 15.37
C GLU A 83 9.71 -21.82 16.37
N ASP A 84 8.80 -21.89 17.34
CA ASP A 84 8.77 -22.94 18.36
C ASP A 84 8.53 -24.34 17.76
N TYR A 85 8.00 -24.41 16.55
CA TYR A 85 7.76 -25.66 15.83
C TYR A 85 8.93 -26.11 14.95
N PHE A 86 9.95 -25.27 14.76
CA PHE A 86 11.07 -25.60 13.87
C PHE A 86 11.90 -26.75 14.44
N LEU A 87 12.03 -27.81 13.64
CA LEU A 87 12.94 -28.93 13.89
C LEU A 87 14.40 -28.42 13.94
N ASP A 88 15.19 -29.03 14.81
CA ASP A 88 16.62 -28.72 14.92
C ASP A 88 17.39 -29.25 13.69
N GLY A 89 17.88 -28.34 12.86
CA GLY A 89 18.66 -28.65 11.66
C GLY A 89 18.73 -27.46 10.71
N ILE A 90 19.92 -27.19 10.14
CA ILE A 90 20.30 -26.06 9.25
C ILE A 90 20.14 -24.67 9.91
N GLY A 91 21.18 -23.82 9.96
CA GLY A 91 21.01 -22.40 10.37
C GLY A 91 20.42 -22.16 11.78
N SER A 92 20.94 -22.89 12.78
CA SER A 92 20.44 -23.03 14.17
C SER A 92 20.27 -21.77 15.04
N LYS A 93 20.38 -20.55 14.49
CA LYS A 93 20.11 -19.34 15.29
C LYS A 93 18.63 -18.96 15.14
N PRO A 94 17.88 -18.78 16.25
CA PRO A 94 16.46 -18.37 16.23
C PRO A 94 16.20 -17.18 15.31
N ILE A 95 17.09 -16.19 15.33
CA ILE A 95 17.05 -14.99 14.49
C ILE A 95 16.90 -15.32 13.00
N TYR A 96 17.55 -16.37 12.48
CA TYR A 96 17.37 -16.77 11.07
C TYR A 96 15.96 -17.30 10.76
N ARG A 97 15.26 -17.93 11.71
CA ARG A 97 13.96 -18.58 11.51
C ARG A 97 12.85 -17.55 11.28
N ARG A 98 12.72 -16.54 12.17
CA ARG A 98 11.84 -15.38 12.03
C ARG A 98 12.10 -14.65 10.72
N HIS A 99 13.37 -14.41 10.42
CA HIS A 99 13.75 -13.67 9.22
C HIS A 99 13.36 -14.39 7.92
N LEU A 100 13.35 -15.72 7.85
CA LEU A 100 12.89 -16.43 6.65
C LEU A 100 11.40 -16.13 6.37
N MET A 101 10.55 -16.16 7.40
CA MET A 101 9.13 -15.85 7.28
C MET A 101 8.89 -14.38 6.98
N SER A 102 9.56 -13.47 7.71
CA SER A 102 9.51 -12.03 7.45
C SER A 102 9.90 -11.70 6.01
N HIS A 103 11.00 -12.28 5.54
CA HIS A 103 11.51 -12.03 4.20
C HIS A 103 10.57 -12.56 3.11
N ALA A 104 10.07 -13.78 3.26
CA ALA A 104 9.14 -14.36 2.29
C ALA A 104 7.84 -13.55 2.18
N ASN A 105 7.27 -13.13 3.32
CA ASN A 105 6.04 -12.32 3.29
C ASN A 105 6.29 -10.89 2.78
N GLU A 106 7.46 -10.30 3.05
CA GLU A 106 7.84 -9.00 2.51
C GLU A 106 7.98 -9.03 0.99
N ILE A 107 8.52 -10.10 0.42
CA ILE A 107 8.58 -10.31 -1.04
C ILE A 107 7.17 -10.36 -1.61
N LEU A 108 6.27 -11.15 -1.00
CA LEU A 108 4.86 -11.23 -1.43
C LEU A 108 4.15 -9.88 -1.35
N ALA A 109 4.24 -9.19 -0.21
CA ALA A 109 3.61 -7.89 0.00
C ALA A 109 4.18 -6.83 -0.95
N SER A 110 5.50 -6.81 -1.16
CA SER A 110 6.18 -5.87 -2.05
C SER A 110 5.81 -6.06 -3.52
N HIS A 111 5.69 -7.31 -3.96
CA HIS A 111 5.25 -7.62 -5.32
C HIS A 111 3.84 -7.14 -5.59
N GLY A 112 2.94 -7.29 -4.61
CA GLY A 112 1.64 -6.65 -4.65
C GLY A 112 1.77 -5.13 -4.78
N ILE A 113 2.45 -4.47 -3.81
CA ILE A 113 2.47 -3.00 -3.68
C ILE A 113 2.99 -2.32 -4.95
N LYS A 114 4.06 -2.84 -5.54
CA LYS A 114 4.76 -2.18 -6.64
C LYS A 114 4.05 -2.19 -7.97
N ASN A 115 3.14 -3.13 -8.18
CA ASN A 115 2.54 -3.29 -9.48
C ASN A 115 1.26 -2.45 -9.66
N ASN A 116 0.86 -1.61 -8.68
CA ASN A 116 -0.48 -0.97 -8.60
C ASN A 116 -1.64 -1.94 -8.89
N ASN A 117 -1.32 -3.22 -8.74
CA ASN A 117 -2.05 -4.40 -9.13
C ASN A 117 -2.55 -5.03 -7.82
N TRP A 118 -3.25 -4.25 -7.01
CA TRP A 118 -4.11 -4.80 -5.96
C TRP A 118 -5.60 -4.58 -6.25
N ILE A 119 -5.91 -3.66 -7.18
CA ILE A 119 -7.27 -3.18 -7.45
C ILE A 119 -7.96 -3.91 -8.62
N SER A 120 -7.22 -4.62 -9.49
CA SER A 120 -7.88 -5.47 -10.50
C SER A 120 -8.40 -6.77 -9.86
N ASN A 121 -9.58 -7.23 -10.25
CA ASN A 121 -10.26 -8.41 -9.68
C ASN A 121 -9.48 -9.76 -9.78
N ASN A 122 -8.23 -9.75 -10.24
CA ASN A 122 -7.36 -10.91 -10.48
C ASN A 122 -6.15 -11.00 -9.50
N HIS A 123 -6.18 -10.35 -8.34
CA HIS A 123 -4.98 -10.23 -7.47
C HIS A 123 -4.86 -11.22 -6.34
N LEU A 124 -5.99 -11.72 -5.85
CA LEU A 124 -5.96 -12.96 -5.09
C LEU A 124 -5.32 -14.05 -5.96
N ASP A 125 -5.64 -14.12 -7.26
CA ASP A 125 -4.97 -15.06 -8.18
C ASP A 125 -3.47 -14.81 -8.34
N SER A 126 -2.93 -13.61 -8.15
CA SER A 126 -1.47 -13.43 -8.23
C SER A 126 -0.74 -13.92 -6.97
N ILE A 127 -1.31 -13.71 -5.78
CA ILE A 127 -0.72 -14.16 -4.51
C ILE A 127 -1.04 -15.66 -4.28
N MET A 128 -2.26 -16.06 -4.59
CA MET A 128 -2.77 -17.43 -4.54
C MET A 128 -2.43 -18.24 -5.79
N SER A 129 -1.86 -17.66 -6.86
CA SER A 129 -1.34 -18.45 -8.00
C SER A 129 -0.29 -19.43 -7.50
N GLY A 130 0.46 -19.12 -6.43
CA GLY A 130 1.37 -20.11 -5.84
C GLY A 130 0.66 -21.33 -5.24
N LEU A 131 -0.60 -21.16 -4.77
CA LEU A 131 -1.45 -22.25 -4.30
C LEU A 131 -2.10 -23.02 -5.46
N GLN A 132 -2.17 -22.42 -6.66
CA GLN A 132 -2.73 -23.05 -7.86
C GLN A 132 -1.65 -23.70 -8.77
N ASP A 133 -0.47 -23.08 -8.87
CA ASP A 133 0.60 -23.42 -9.83
C ASP A 133 1.79 -24.18 -9.22
N ARG A 134 1.76 -24.49 -7.93
CA ARG A 134 2.84 -25.11 -7.13
C ARG A 134 4.17 -24.33 -7.18
N VAL A 135 4.66 -23.97 -6.00
CA VAL A 135 6.00 -23.37 -5.85
C VAL A 135 7.07 -24.42 -6.16
N ASN A 136 8.15 -24.03 -6.83
CA ASN A 136 9.30 -24.92 -6.99
C ASN A 136 9.99 -25.14 -5.64
N ILE A 137 9.96 -26.37 -5.14
CA ILE A 137 10.53 -26.74 -3.85
C ILE A 137 11.97 -27.20 -4.07
N LEU A 138 12.91 -26.44 -3.51
CA LEU A 138 14.32 -26.80 -3.50
C LEU A 138 14.54 -28.00 -2.58
N THR A 139 15.47 -28.89 -2.93
CA THR A 139 15.91 -29.96 -2.03
C THR A 139 16.64 -29.37 -0.82
N GLU A 140 16.84 -30.20 0.22
CA GLU A 140 17.63 -29.80 1.39
C GLU A 140 19.08 -29.47 1.01
N GLU A 141 19.69 -30.27 0.12
CA GLU A 141 21.03 -30.01 -0.42
C GLU A 141 21.10 -28.67 -1.19
N GLU A 142 20.06 -28.34 -1.97
CA GLU A 142 19.97 -27.06 -2.68
C GLU A 142 19.83 -25.88 -1.71
N CYS A 143 19.06 -26.04 -0.64
CA CYS A 143 18.96 -25.06 0.44
C CYS A 143 20.32 -24.85 1.14
N GLU A 144 21.04 -25.93 1.44
CA GLU A 144 22.38 -25.86 2.04
C GLU A 144 23.40 -25.21 1.11
N LYS A 145 23.34 -25.54 -0.18
CA LYS A 145 24.16 -24.88 -1.20
C LYS A 145 23.86 -23.39 -1.26
N TYR A 146 22.59 -22.99 -1.25
CA TYR A 146 22.17 -21.58 -1.21
C TYR A 146 22.72 -20.85 0.03
N LEU A 147 22.66 -21.48 1.20
CA LEU A 147 23.24 -20.96 2.43
C LEU A 147 24.75 -20.84 2.35
N SER A 148 25.44 -21.85 1.81
CA SER A 148 26.90 -21.86 1.68
C SER A 148 27.42 -20.74 0.77
N LEU A 149 26.72 -20.47 -0.34
CA LEU A 149 27.05 -19.40 -1.30
C LEU A 149 26.81 -18.00 -0.72
N ASN A 150 26.05 -17.91 0.37
CA ASN A 150 25.71 -16.65 1.04
C ASN A 150 26.29 -16.57 2.46
N LYS A 151 27.12 -17.54 2.90
CA LYS A 151 27.87 -17.47 4.17
C LYS A 151 28.81 -16.26 4.14
N GLY A 152 28.78 -15.46 5.21
CA GLY A 152 29.66 -14.29 5.36
C GLY A 152 29.21 -13.03 4.62
N LYS A 153 28.18 -13.13 3.77
CA LYS A 153 27.39 -11.95 3.43
C LYS A 153 26.53 -11.67 4.66
N THR A 154 26.67 -10.49 5.27
CA THR A 154 25.55 -9.92 6.00
C THR A 154 24.42 -9.92 4.98
N PHE A 155 23.48 -10.88 5.08
CA PHE A 155 22.25 -10.80 4.31
C PHE A 155 21.75 -9.39 4.60
N PRO A 156 21.77 -8.47 3.63
CA PRO A 156 21.13 -7.19 3.85
C PRO A 156 19.66 -7.58 3.86
N PHE A 157 19.10 -7.82 5.05
CA PHE A 157 17.69 -8.14 5.22
C PHE A 157 16.80 -7.00 4.70
N GLU A 158 17.39 -5.83 4.44
CA GLU A 158 16.92 -4.86 3.46
C GLU A 158 17.35 -5.27 2.03
N ILE A 159 16.84 -6.37 1.48
CA ILE A 159 16.83 -6.50 0.02
C ILE A 159 15.76 -5.50 -0.41
N PRO A 160 16.11 -4.39 -1.09
CA PRO A 160 15.09 -3.46 -1.52
C PRO A 160 14.13 -4.27 -2.39
N ALA A 161 12.85 -4.14 -2.11
CA ALA A 161 11.73 -4.65 -2.90
C ALA A 161 11.87 -4.43 -4.43
N GLN A 162 12.89 -3.68 -4.88
CA GLN A 162 13.26 -3.40 -6.27
C GLN A 162 13.73 -4.63 -7.06
N ARG A 163 14.17 -5.74 -6.43
CA ARG A 163 14.54 -6.95 -7.20
C ARG A 163 13.35 -7.82 -7.62
N ALA A 164 12.23 -7.77 -6.88
CA ALA A 164 11.02 -8.52 -7.22
C ALA A 164 10.34 -8.04 -8.51
N SER A 165 10.61 -6.80 -8.97
CA SER A 165 9.98 -6.23 -10.17
C SER A 165 10.46 -6.83 -11.49
N LYS A 166 11.51 -7.66 -11.49
CA LYS A 166 11.97 -8.38 -12.70
C LYS A 166 11.17 -9.66 -12.96
N TYR A 167 10.43 -10.16 -11.98
CA TYR A 167 9.72 -11.43 -12.08
C TYR A 167 8.22 -11.22 -12.21
N ARG A 168 7.58 -12.02 -13.07
CA ARG A 168 6.13 -11.99 -13.29
C ARG A 168 5.39 -12.35 -12.00
N ARG A 169 5.87 -13.32 -11.23
CA ARG A 169 5.31 -13.71 -9.93
C ARG A 169 6.38 -13.62 -8.83
N ALA A 170 5.97 -13.21 -7.64
CA ALA A 170 6.82 -13.17 -6.44
C ALA A 170 7.45 -14.54 -6.11
N ILE A 171 6.67 -15.61 -6.31
CA ILE A 171 7.05 -16.99 -6.02
C ILE A 171 8.16 -17.53 -6.93
N ASP A 172 8.43 -16.86 -8.05
CA ASP A 172 9.47 -17.26 -9.01
C ASP A 172 10.86 -16.73 -8.59
N THR A 173 10.94 -15.94 -7.52
CA THR A 173 12.22 -15.38 -7.04
C THR A 173 13.00 -16.45 -6.27
N ALA A 174 14.32 -16.52 -6.50
CA ALA A 174 15.20 -17.47 -5.80
C ALA A 174 15.17 -17.28 -4.28
N ASP A 175 15.11 -16.03 -3.81
CA ASP A 175 15.02 -15.70 -2.39
C ASP A 175 13.72 -16.22 -1.75
N PHE A 176 12.58 -16.08 -2.45
CA PHE A 176 11.32 -16.64 -1.99
C PHE A 176 11.34 -18.17 -1.99
N GLN A 177 11.79 -18.79 -3.09
CA GLN A 177 11.88 -20.25 -3.19
C GLN A 177 12.77 -20.86 -2.10
N PHE A 178 13.90 -20.21 -1.80
CA PHE A 178 14.76 -20.61 -0.70
C PHE A 178 14.07 -20.49 0.66
N ALA A 179 13.45 -19.34 0.95
CA ALA A 179 12.78 -19.11 2.23
C ALA A 179 11.61 -20.07 2.43
N TYR A 180 10.77 -20.24 1.41
CA TYR A 180 9.65 -21.17 1.39
C TYR A 180 10.11 -22.63 1.54
N SER A 181 11.06 -23.09 0.73
CA SER A 181 11.55 -24.48 0.79
C SER A 181 12.19 -24.77 2.15
N SER A 182 12.92 -23.81 2.72
CA SER A 182 13.45 -23.93 4.07
C SER A 182 12.34 -24.17 5.11
N LEU A 183 11.22 -23.46 5.01
CA LEU A 183 10.08 -23.64 5.92
C LEU A 183 9.41 -25.02 5.76
N ILE A 184 9.26 -25.50 4.53
CA ILE A 184 8.67 -26.81 4.22
C ILE A 184 9.49 -27.98 4.76
N HIS A 185 10.81 -27.86 4.80
CA HIS A 185 11.69 -28.92 5.31
C HIS A 185 11.80 -28.93 6.85
N ARG A 186 11.49 -27.82 7.52
CA ARG A 186 11.77 -27.64 8.96
C ARG A 186 10.58 -27.79 9.88
N ILE A 187 9.37 -27.74 9.35
CA ILE A 187 8.14 -27.88 10.12
C ILE A 187 7.39 -29.08 9.57
N SER A 188 6.98 -29.98 10.46
CA SER A 188 6.24 -31.19 10.07
C SER A 188 4.87 -30.84 9.51
N GLU A 189 4.29 -31.76 8.75
CA GLU A 189 2.95 -31.56 8.19
C GLU A 189 1.89 -31.41 9.28
N GLU A 190 2.00 -32.19 10.36
CA GLU A 190 1.09 -32.12 11.51
C GLU A 190 1.19 -30.77 12.23
N GLN A 191 2.40 -30.22 12.36
CA GLN A 191 2.60 -28.90 12.95
C GLN A 191 2.01 -27.81 12.07
N TRP A 192 2.22 -27.85 10.76
CA TRP A 192 1.59 -26.93 9.80
C TRP A 192 0.06 -26.99 9.87
N LEU A 193 -0.50 -28.20 9.86
CA LEU A 193 -1.94 -28.42 10.02
C LEU A 193 -2.45 -27.83 11.34
N SER A 194 -1.71 -27.98 12.43
CA SER A 194 -2.07 -27.44 13.74
C SER A 194 -2.05 -25.90 13.73
N ILE A 195 -0.98 -25.28 13.22
CA ILE A 195 -0.85 -23.83 13.06
C ILE A 195 -2.00 -23.25 12.22
N TRP A 196 -2.32 -23.90 11.09
CA TRP A 196 -3.36 -23.41 10.21
C TRP A 196 -4.74 -23.54 10.82
N ARG A 197 -5.07 -24.69 11.41
CA ARG A 197 -6.38 -24.89 12.05
C ARG A 197 -6.59 -23.93 13.22
N SER A 198 -5.56 -23.72 14.04
CA SER A 198 -5.66 -22.86 15.22
C SER A 198 -5.84 -21.39 14.87
N THR A 199 -5.34 -20.90 13.74
CA THR A 199 -5.51 -19.49 13.37
C THR A 199 -6.95 -19.13 12.98
N TRP A 200 -7.74 -20.11 12.55
CA TRP A 200 -9.13 -19.92 12.08
C TRP A 200 -10.20 -20.01 13.16
N VAL A 201 -9.87 -20.54 14.35
CA VAL A 201 -10.83 -20.55 15.47
C VAL A 201 -11.11 -19.11 15.93
N ASN A 202 -12.18 -18.90 16.69
CA ASN A 202 -12.62 -17.56 17.08
C ASN A 202 -11.50 -16.71 17.70
N ASP A 203 -10.69 -17.31 18.56
CA ASP A 203 -9.59 -16.63 19.27
C ASP A 203 -8.23 -16.80 18.57
N GLY A 204 -8.22 -17.44 17.39
CA GLY A 204 -7.07 -17.52 16.51
C GLY A 204 -6.79 -16.20 15.79
N ARG A 205 -5.57 -16.01 15.29
CA ARG A 205 -5.13 -14.73 14.69
C ARG A 205 -6.02 -14.25 13.55
N ILE A 206 -6.37 -15.13 12.61
CA ILE A 206 -7.28 -14.82 11.49
C ILE A 206 -8.74 -14.71 11.98
N GLY A 207 -9.16 -15.53 12.96
CA GLY A 207 -10.50 -15.44 13.54
C GLY A 207 -10.78 -14.10 14.22
N VAL A 208 -9.86 -13.64 15.08
CA VAL A 208 -9.92 -12.33 15.74
C VAL A 208 -9.92 -11.21 14.69
N TYR A 209 -9.01 -11.27 13.72
CA TYR A 209 -8.97 -10.29 12.63
C TYR A 209 -10.30 -10.21 11.88
N ASN A 210 -10.86 -11.34 11.43
CA ASN A 210 -12.10 -11.37 10.67
C ASN A 210 -13.28 -10.79 11.45
N ARG A 211 -13.33 -11.04 12.76
CA ARG A 211 -14.34 -10.46 13.65
C ARG A 211 -14.24 -8.93 13.67
N MET A 212 -13.05 -8.41 13.96
CA MET A 212 -12.77 -6.98 13.99
C MET A 212 -13.06 -6.31 12.65
N PHE A 213 -12.61 -6.94 11.56
CA PHE A 213 -12.84 -6.45 10.20
C PHE A 213 -14.34 -6.37 9.87
N SER A 214 -15.11 -7.40 10.24
CA SER A 214 -16.55 -7.45 10.00
C SER A 214 -17.32 -6.34 10.73
N GLU A 215 -16.84 -5.92 11.91
CA GLU A 215 -17.45 -4.82 12.68
C GLU A 215 -17.19 -3.45 12.05
N ILE A 216 -16.02 -3.24 11.43
CA ILE A 216 -15.63 -1.94 10.87
C ILE A 216 -15.96 -1.79 9.37
N GLU A 217 -16.03 -2.89 8.62
CA GLU A 217 -16.27 -2.90 7.16
C GLU A 217 -17.49 -2.05 6.74
N PRO A 218 -18.67 -2.17 7.37
CA PRO A 218 -19.82 -1.32 7.01
C PRO A 218 -19.55 0.18 7.22
N ARG A 219 -18.75 0.53 8.24
CA ARG A 219 -18.41 1.92 8.56
C ARG A 219 -17.39 2.48 7.56
N ILE A 220 -16.41 1.68 7.15
CA ILE A 220 -15.45 2.04 6.09
C ILE A 220 -16.19 2.28 4.77
N LEU A 221 -17.12 1.41 4.39
CA LEU A 221 -17.95 1.59 3.19
C LEU A 221 -18.84 2.84 3.27
N SER A 222 -19.34 3.17 4.47
CA SER A 222 -20.09 4.41 4.69
C SER A 222 -19.24 5.66 4.44
N ILE A 223 -17.98 5.68 4.91
CA ILE A 223 -17.03 6.78 4.65
C ILE A 223 -16.84 6.98 3.15
N ARG A 224 -16.59 5.89 2.40
CA ARG A 224 -16.48 5.94 0.94
C ARG A 224 -17.72 6.57 0.31
N LYS A 225 -18.91 6.12 0.70
CA LYS A 225 -20.17 6.64 0.18
C LYS A 225 -20.36 8.13 0.49
N GLN A 226 -19.90 8.60 1.65
CA GLN A 226 -19.94 10.03 1.99
C GLN A 226 -19.04 10.84 1.07
N LEU A 227 -17.80 10.39 0.83
CA LEU A 227 -16.88 11.04 -0.11
C LEU A 227 -17.45 11.07 -1.54
N GLU A 228 -18.01 9.96 -2.02
CA GLU A 228 -18.65 9.87 -3.34
C GLU A 228 -19.84 10.82 -3.47
N ASN A 229 -20.59 11.02 -2.38
CA ASN A 229 -21.70 11.98 -2.36
C ASN A 229 -21.20 13.43 -2.44
N GLU A 230 -20.13 13.77 -1.74
CA GLU A 230 -19.54 15.12 -1.80
C GLU A 230 -18.93 15.39 -3.19
N GLU A 231 -18.21 14.43 -3.76
CA GLU A 231 -17.70 14.52 -5.13
C GLU A 231 -18.84 14.74 -6.14
N ARG A 232 -19.95 13.99 -6.00
CA ARG A 232 -21.12 14.15 -6.87
C ARG A 232 -21.77 15.53 -6.76
N LYS A 233 -21.78 16.14 -5.56
CA LYS A 233 -22.27 17.52 -5.38
C LYS A 233 -21.41 18.52 -6.14
N LEU A 234 -20.09 18.35 -6.10
CA LEU A 234 -19.15 19.25 -6.78
C LEU A 234 -19.14 19.05 -8.30
N LYS A 235 -19.40 17.83 -8.79
CA LYS A 235 -19.37 17.47 -10.22
C LYS A 235 -20.20 18.40 -11.12
N HIS A 236 -21.31 18.93 -10.63
CA HIS A 236 -22.20 19.82 -11.38
C HIS A 236 -22.14 21.28 -10.91
N SER A 237 -21.13 21.63 -10.11
CA SER A 237 -20.94 22.99 -9.60
C SER A 237 -20.02 23.83 -10.49
N VAL A 238 -19.92 25.13 -10.20
CA VAL A 238 -19.08 26.07 -10.97
C VAL A 238 -17.60 25.70 -10.92
N TYR A 239 -17.16 25.11 -9.80
CA TYR A 239 -15.82 24.55 -9.64
C TYR A 239 -15.95 23.08 -9.25
N PRO A 240 -15.91 22.15 -10.21
CA PRO A 240 -15.84 20.73 -9.91
C PRO A 240 -14.51 20.37 -9.22
N LEU A 241 -14.47 19.18 -8.61
CA LEU A 241 -13.33 18.75 -7.80
C LEU A 241 -12.01 18.71 -8.59
N ASP A 242 -12.08 18.38 -9.88
CA ASP A 242 -10.94 18.33 -10.80
C ASP A 242 -10.30 19.70 -11.09
N CYS A 243 -10.98 20.80 -10.76
CA CYS A 243 -10.40 22.15 -10.81
C CYS A 243 -9.46 22.44 -9.62
N ASN A 244 -9.38 21.54 -8.64
CA ASN A 244 -8.42 21.56 -7.55
C ASN A 244 -7.62 20.25 -7.54
N ASP A 245 -6.54 20.22 -8.34
CA ASP A 245 -5.69 19.05 -8.54
C ASP A 245 -5.22 18.41 -7.22
N VAL A 246 -4.85 19.24 -6.24
CA VAL A 246 -4.35 18.77 -4.94
C VAL A 246 -5.43 18.04 -4.15
N LEU A 247 -6.63 18.61 -4.07
CA LEU A 247 -7.74 17.99 -3.35
C LEU A 247 -8.26 16.75 -4.09
N ASN A 248 -8.33 16.81 -5.42
CA ASN A 248 -8.72 15.66 -6.23
C ASN A 248 -7.76 14.48 -6.03
N ALA A 249 -6.45 14.72 -6.11
CA ALA A 249 -5.43 13.69 -5.87
C ALA A 249 -5.61 13.04 -4.48
N LYS A 250 -5.82 13.85 -3.44
CA LYS A 250 -6.09 13.38 -2.08
C LYS A 250 -7.35 12.50 -1.97
N TYR A 251 -8.43 12.87 -2.67
CA TYR A 251 -9.64 12.04 -2.75
C TYR A 251 -9.34 10.69 -3.43
N GLN A 252 -8.61 10.71 -4.55
CA GLN A 252 -8.25 9.48 -5.26
C GLN A 252 -7.37 8.56 -4.40
N GLU A 253 -6.36 9.11 -3.71
CA GLU A 253 -5.53 8.37 -2.76
C GLU A 253 -6.37 7.71 -1.65
N LEU A 254 -7.33 8.45 -1.09
CA LEU A 254 -8.22 7.93 -0.05
C LEU A 254 -9.17 6.84 -0.58
N TYR A 255 -9.70 6.99 -1.79
CA TYR A 255 -10.51 5.94 -2.42
C TYR A 255 -9.69 4.66 -2.67
N ILE A 256 -8.47 4.80 -3.17
CA ILE A 256 -7.54 3.68 -3.35
C ILE A 256 -7.30 3.00 -2.00
N ALA A 257 -7.02 3.77 -0.96
CA ALA A 257 -6.78 3.23 0.38
C ALA A 257 -7.99 2.47 0.93
N ILE A 258 -9.19 3.04 0.84
CA ILE A 258 -10.43 2.38 1.29
C ILE A 258 -10.69 1.10 0.50
N ASN A 259 -10.48 1.11 -0.81
CA ASN A 259 -10.63 -0.08 -1.64
C ASN A 259 -9.61 -1.16 -1.28
N ASN A 260 -8.36 -0.78 -1.06
CA ASN A 260 -7.31 -1.69 -0.62
C ASN A 260 -7.65 -2.32 0.73
N ILE A 261 -8.12 -1.55 1.70
CA ILE A 261 -8.55 -2.09 3.00
C ILE A 261 -9.70 -3.08 2.81
N ASN A 262 -10.72 -2.74 2.02
CA ASN A 262 -11.92 -3.56 1.87
C ASN A 262 -11.73 -4.84 1.04
N TYR A 263 -10.96 -4.76 -0.05
CA TYR A 263 -10.87 -5.86 -1.03
C TYR A 263 -9.62 -6.69 -0.90
N VAL A 264 -8.52 -6.13 -0.41
CA VAL A 264 -7.25 -6.85 -0.32
C VAL A 264 -7.05 -7.44 1.07
N SER A 265 -7.38 -6.64 2.09
CA SER A 265 -7.10 -6.97 3.48
C SER A 265 -8.20 -7.86 4.08
N ASN A 266 -9.07 -8.41 3.26
CA ASN A 266 -10.21 -9.21 3.69
C ASN A 266 -9.84 -10.70 3.70
N PHE A 267 -9.55 -11.24 4.88
CA PHE A 267 -9.25 -12.67 5.03
C PHE A 267 -10.44 -13.59 4.72
N ARG A 268 -11.65 -13.07 4.49
CA ARG A 268 -12.74 -13.88 3.92
C ARG A 268 -12.34 -14.52 2.59
N LEU A 269 -11.43 -13.90 1.84
CA LEU A 269 -10.88 -14.44 0.59
C LEU A 269 -10.08 -15.74 0.80
N MET A 270 -9.57 -15.95 2.01
CA MET A 270 -8.80 -17.14 2.37
C MET A 270 -9.70 -18.28 2.90
N GLU A 271 -11.03 -18.09 3.03
CA GLU A 271 -11.91 -19.10 3.62
C GLU A 271 -11.99 -20.39 2.83
N GLY A 272 -11.91 -20.31 1.49
CA GLY A 272 -11.85 -21.48 0.62
C GLY A 272 -10.63 -22.38 0.88
N TYR A 273 -9.62 -21.86 1.59
CA TYR A 273 -8.35 -22.53 1.88
C TYR A 273 -8.29 -23.02 3.34
N LYS A 274 -9.38 -22.98 4.11
CA LYS A 274 -9.45 -23.55 5.46
C LYS A 274 -9.16 -25.06 5.49
N SER A 275 -9.51 -25.78 4.41
CA SER A 275 -9.44 -27.23 4.29
C SER A 275 -8.19 -27.76 3.58
N LEU A 276 -7.15 -26.92 3.46
CA LEU A 276 -5.85 -27.35 2.93
C LEU A 276 -5.29 -28.55 3.69
N LYS A 277 -4.63 -29.44 2.97
CA LYS A 277 -4.14 -30.72 3.50
C LYS A 277 -2.63 -30.87 3.44
N THR A 278 -1.98 -30.26 2.46
CA THR A 278 -0.54 -30.38 2.26
C THR A 278 0.19 -29.30 3.04
N LYS A 279 1.38 -29.61 3.57
CA LYS A 279 2.21 -28.62 4.25
C LYS A 279 2.65 -27.49 3.32
N GLU A 280 2.81 -27.81 2.03
CA GLU A 280 3.16 -26.88 0.96
C GLU A 280 2.13 -25.77 0.85
N ASP A 281 0.86 -26.15 0.67
CA ASP A 281 -0.22 -25.19 0.51
C ASP A 281 -0.43 -24.41 1.81
N ILE A 282 -0.33 -25.08 2.96
CA ILE A 282 -0.52 -24.45 4.27
C ILE A 282 0.56 -23.40 4.53
N ALA A 283 1.83 -23.72 4.34
CA ALA A 283 2.91 -22.76 4.56
C ALA A 283 2.77 -21.53 3.67
N LEU A 284 2.37 -21.73 2.41
CA LEU A 284 2.12 -20.62 1.49
C LEU A 284 0.91 -19.77 1.92
N ALA A 285 -0.17 -20.39 2.41
CA ALA A 285 -1.33 -19.70 2.95
C ALA A 285 -0.99 -18.87 4.21
N VAL A 286 -0.12 -19.39 5.07
CA VAL A 286 0.40 -18.67 6.24
C VAL A 286 1.25 -17.47 5.80
N LEU A 287 2.21 -17.66 4.89
CA LEU A 287 3.04 -16.56 4.36
C LEU A 287 2.21 -15.48 3.66
N THR A 288 1.20 -15.91 2.89
CA THR A 288 0.24 -15.02 2.24
C THR A 288 -0.54 -14.21 3.28
N SER A 289 -0.94 -14.85 4.38
CA SER A 289 -1.66 -14.18 5.46
C SER A 289 -0.81 -13.11 6.14
N MET A 290 0.47 -13.40 6.37
CA MET A 290 1.44 -12.41 6.87
C MET A 290 1.61 -11.25 5.88
N ALA A 291 1.68 -11.53 4.58
CA ALA A 291 1.82 -10.52 3.54
C ALA A 291 0.60 -9.58 3.48
N ILE A 292 -0.62 -10.11 3.66
CA ILE A 292 -1.85 -9.32 3.76
C ILE A 292 -1.80 -8.40 5.00
N GLY A 293 -1.37 -8.92 6.15
CA GLY A 293 -1.21 -8.13 7.37
C GLY A 293 -0.20 -6.99 7.21
N LEU A 294 0.95 -7.27 6.60
CA LEU A 294 1.98 -6.27 6.29
C LEU A 294 1.46 -5.21 5.31
N PHE A 295 0.74 -5.63 4.28
CA PHE A 295 0.13 -4.72 3.32
C PHE A 295 -0.84 -3.75 3.99
N LEU A 296 -1.76 -4.26 4.82
CA LEU A 296 -2.70 -3.41 5.54
C LEU A 296 -1.98 -2.41 6.44
N SER A 297 -0.97 -2.85 7.19
CA SER A 297 -0.20 -1.96 8.07
C SER A 297 0.40 -0.80 7.27
N LYS A 298 1.08 -1.09 6.16
CA LYS A 298 1.68 -0.08 5.29
C LYS A 298 0.64 0.86 4.66
N GLN A 299 -0.50 0.32 4.27
CA GLN A 299 -1.59 1.12 3.70
C GLN A 299 -2.15 2.10 4.73
N LEU A 300 -2.35 1.66 5.98
CA LEU A 300 -2.86 2.52 7.05
C LEU A 300 -1.83 3.56 7.52
N ASP A 301 -0.54 3.21 7.55
CA ASP A 301 0.54 4.16 7.85
C ASP A 301 0.68 5.28 6.80
N SER A 302 0.21 5.05 5.57
CA SER A 302 0.25 6.03 4.48
C SER A 302 -0.92 7.02 4.47
N ILE A 303 -1.95 6.78 5.27
CA ILE A 303 -3.15 7.64 5.43
C ILE A 303 -2.90 8.62 6.58
#